data_AF-A0A2T6L588-F1
#
_entry.id   AF-A0A2T6L588-F1
#
_cell.length_a   1.000
_cell.length_b   1.000
_cell.length_c   1.000
_cell.angle_alpha   90.00
_cell.angle_beta   90.00
_cell.angle_gamma   90.00
#
_symmetry.space_group_name_H-M   'P 1'
#
loop_
_entity.id
_entity.type
_entity.pdbx_description
1 polymer ?
#
loop_
_entity_poly.entity_id
_entity_poly.type
_entity_poly.pdbx_seq_one_letter_code
_entity_poly.pdbx_strand_id
1 'polypeptide(L)'
;MTTTRLADQLTFAMDVAAEAIRAVGPEHIEIVTLTRGRICVQPVDLNEGEQIARILGCDLPLDHRMFVPGHTLWTGVVDGLEVQVRSVLRQVVAR
;
A
#
# COMPACT_ATOMS: atom_id res chain seq x y z
N MET A 1 -14.71 22.35 -16.50
CA MET A 1 -13.39 22.46 -15.82
C MET A 1 -13.13 21.34 -14.80
N THR A 2 -14.13 20.56 -14.35
CA THR A 2 -13.97 19.52 -13.31
C THR A 2 -13.37 18.20 -13.83
N THR A 3 -13.61 17.85 -15.10
CA THR A 3 -13.18 16.58 -15.70
C THR A 3 -11.66 16.49 -15.86
N THR A 4 -11.00 17.60 -16.21
CA THR A 4 -9.54 17.67 -16.37
C THR A 4 -8.84 17.37 -15.03
N ARG A 5 -9.27 18.02 -13.94
CA ARG A 5 -8.71 17.79 -12.60
C ARG A 5 -8.86 16.34 -12.13
N LEU A 6 -9.95 15.67 -12.49
CA LEU A 6 -10.15 14.26 -12.13
C LEU A 6 -9.21 13.35 -12.93
N ALA A 7 -9.04 13.62 -14.23
CA ALA A 7 -8.10 12.90 -15.07
C ALA A 7 -6.67 13.07 -14.54
N ASP A 8 -6.27 14.29 -14.18
CA ASP A 8 -4.96 14.60 -13.62
C ASP A 8 -4.69 13.82 -12.31
N GLN A 9 -5.70 13.74 -11.43
CA GLN A 9 -5.60 12.98 -10.17
C GLN A 9 -5.48 11.46 -10.39
N LEU A 10 -6.18 10.92 -11.39
CA LEU A 10 -6.07 9.50 -11.73
C LEU A 10 -4.69 9.20 -12.34
N THR A 11 -4.23 10.01 -13.29
CA THR A 11 -2.89 9.87 -13.89
C THR A 11 -1.82 9.93 -12.81
N PHE A 12 -1.89 10.92 -11.91
CA PHE A 12 -0.97 11.02 -10.78
C PHE A 12 -0.98 9.75 -9.90
N ALA A 13 -2.16 9.23 -9.55
CA ALA A 13 -2.24 8.00 -8.74
C ALA A 13 -1.69 6.77 -9.48
N MET A 14 -1.85 6.71 -10.81
CA MET A 14 -1.26 5.65 -11.64
C MET A 14 0.26 5.75 -11.71
N ASP A 15 0.81 6.96 -11.76
CA ASP A 15 2.26 7.18 -11.75
C ASP A 15 2.89 6.73 -10.42
N VAL A 16 2.27 7.09 -9.29
CA VAL A 16 2.68 6.62 -7.95
C VAL A 16 2.57 5.09 -7.86
N ALA A 17 1.48 4.49 -8.35
CA ALA A 17 1.33 3.05 -8.39
C ALA A 17 2.42 2.38 -9.24
N ALA A 18 2.74 2.93 -10.40
CA ALA A 18 3.78 2.40 -11.28
C ALA A 18 5.17 2.51 -10.64
N GLU A 19 5.47 3.60 -9.94
CA GLU A 19 6.73 3.75 -9.20
C GLU A 19 6.82 2.78 -8.02
N ALA A 20 5.74 2.60 -7.26
CA ALA A 20 5.70 1.62 -6.18
C ALA A 20 5.95 0.18 -6.69
N ILE A 21 5.33 -0.19 -7.82
CA ILE A 21 5.56 -1.49 -8.46
C ILE A 21 7.02 -1.62 -8.91
N ARG A 22 7.62 -0.58 -9.50
CA ARG A 22 9.04 -0.60 -9.92
C ARG A 22 9.98 -0.73 -8.73
N ALA A 23 9.73 -0.01 -7.65
CA ALA A 23 10.58 0.00 -6.47
C ALA A 23 10.60 -1.36 -5.76
N VAL A 24 9.47 -2.07 -5.77
CA VAL A 24 9.31 -3.37 -5.10
C VAL A 24 9.66 -4.55 -6.00
N GLY A 25 9.35 -4.45 -7.29
CA GLY A 25 9.39 -5.57 -8.23
C GLY A 25 7.98 -6.09 -8.51
N PRO A 26 7.54 -6.15 -9.79
CA PRO A 26 6.18 -6.57 -10.14
C PRO A 26 5.84 -8.00 -9.74
N GLU A 27 6.82 -8.89 -9.66
CA GLU A 27 6.66 -10.29 -9.24
C GLU A 27 6.26 -10.46 -7.76
N HIS A 28 6.48 -9.42 -6.94
CA HIS A 28 6.12 -9.41 -5.53
C HIS A 28 4.71 -8.83 -5.30
N ILE A 29 4.08 -8.23 -6.31
CA ILE A 29 2.79 -7.54 -6.19
C ILE A 29 1.69 -8.33 -6.90
N GLU A 30 0.71 -8.80 -6.13
CA GLU A 30 -0.47 -9.49 -6.66
C GLU A 30 -1.48 -8.48 -7.22
N ILE A 31 -1.80 -7.45 -6.42
CA ILE A 31 -2.87 -6.49 -6.72
C ILE A 31 -2.44 -5.10 -6.28
N VAL A 32 -2.73 -4.10 -7.12
CA VAL A 32 -2.77 -2.70 -6.72
C VAL A 32 -4.19 -2.16 -6.91
N THR A 33 -4.76 -1.61 -5.84
CA THR A 33 -6.08 -0.97 -5.87
C THR A 33 -5.93 0.53 -5.78
N LEU A 34 -6.43 1.25 -6.78
CA LEU A 34 -6.47 2.72 -6.77
C LEU A 34 -7.85 3.16 -6.29
N THR A 35 -7.88 4.07 -5.30
CA THR A 35 -9.11 4.76 -4.89
C THR A 35 -8.84 6.27 -4.82
N ARG A 36 -9.87 7.08 -4.58
CA ARG A 36 -9.69 8.54 -4.50
C ARG A 36 -8.77 8.88 -3.32
N GLY A 37 -7.52 9.26 -3.63
CA GLY A 37 -6.55 9.77 -2.66
C GLY A 37 -5.66 8.71 -2.00
N ARG A 38 -5.77 7.44 -2.40
CA ARG A 38 -4.88 6.38 -1.89
C ARG A 38 -4.68 5.24 -2.87
N ILE A 39 -3.53 4.57 -2.74
CA ILE A 39 -3.29 3.26 -3.33
C ILE A 39 -3.12 2.20 -2.24
N CYS A 40 -3.65 1.01 -2.49
CA CYS A 40 -3.44 -0.16 -1.65
C CYS A 40 -2.67 -1.21 -2.45
N VAL A 41 -1.52 -1.64 -1.93
CA VAL A 41 -0.65 -2.66 -2.49
C VAL A 41 -0.87 -3.95 -1.72
N GLN A 42 -1.20 -5.02 -2.45
CA GLN A 42 -1.27 -6.37 -1.92
C GLN A 42 -0.12 -7.20 -2.49
N PRO A 43 0.79 -7.68 -1.64
CA PRO A 43 1.83 -8.62 -2.05
C PRO A 43 1.28 -9.98 -2.51
N VAL A 44 2.05 -10.69 -3.32
CA VAL A 44 1.83 -12.12 -3.62
C VAL A 44 1.98 -12.96 -2.35
N ASP A 45 3.06 -12.74 -1.59
CA ASP A 45 3.22 -13.32 -0.25
C ASP A 45 2.99 -12.25 0.83
N LEU A 46 1.91 -12.41 1.59
CA LEU A 46 1.56 -11.48 2.67
C LEU A 46 2.61 -11.41 3.79
N ASN A 47 3.52 -12.39 3.89
CA ASN A 47 4.65 -12.32 4.84
C ASN A 47 5.68 -11.24 4.46
N GLU A 48 5.78 -10.89 3.18
CA GLU A 48 6.68 -9.84 2.68
C GLU A 48 6.13 -8.44 2.91
N GLY A 49 4.85 -8.30 3.31
CA GLY A 49 4.17 -7.01 3.33
C GLY A 49 4.83 -5.95 4.22
N GLU A 50 5.42 -6.32 5.35
CA GLU A 50 6.18 -5.36 6.18
C GLU A 50 7.48 -4.90 5.49
N GLN A 51 8.20 -5.80 4.82
CA GLN A 51 9.40 -5.44 4.07
C GLN A 51 9.07 -4.53 2.90
N ILE A 52 8.03 -4.88 2.13
CA ILE A 52 7.52 -4.06 1.02
C ILE A 52 7.08 -2.68 1.51
N ALA A 53 6.39 -2.62 2.66
CA ALA A 53 6.01 -1.37 3.28
C ALA A 53 7.21 -0.46 3.57
N ARG A 54 8.28 -1.02 4.14
CA ARG A 54 9.52 -0.25 4.41
C ARG A 54 10.19 0.26 3.13
N ILE A 55 10.21 -0.54 2.06
CA ILE A 55 10.73 -0.09 0.74
C ILE A 55 9.94 1.14 0.26
N LEU A 56 8.64 1.16 0.49
CA LEU A 56 7.73 2.25 0.11
C LEU A 56 7.61 3.37 1.16
N GLY A 57 8.36 3.32 2.27
CA GLY A 57 8.28 4.32 3.34
C GLY A 57 6.97 4.32 4.15
N CYS A 58 6.28 3.17 4.20
CA CYS A 58 5.03 2.97 4.94
C CYS A 58 5.31 2.37 6.33
N ASP A 59 5.58 3.21 7.31
CA ASP A 59 6.03 2.77 8.64
C ASP A 59 4.93 2.70 9.71
N LEU A 60 3.69 3.11 9.40
CA LEU A 60 2.60 3.17 10.37
C LEU A 60 1.71 1.92 10.31
N PRO A 61 1.73 1.03 11.32
CA PRO A 61 0.94 -0.20 11.29
C PRO A 61 -0.48 0.01 11.84
N LEU A 62 -1.46 -0.56 11.14
CA LEU A 62 -2.87 -0.62 11.51
C LEU A 62 -3.32 -2.10 11.56
N ASP A 63 -3.52 -2.62 12.76
CA ASP A 63 -3.81 -4.03 12.99
C ASP A 63 -5.32 -4.31 12.93
N HIS A 64 -5.74 -5.07 11.93
CA HIS A 64 -7.13 -5.50 11.73
C HIS A 64 -7.31 -6.93 12.26
N ARG A 65 -7.50 -7.05 13.58
CA ARG A 65 -7.59 -8.34 14.29
C ARG A 65 -8.94 -9.05 14.20
N MET A 66 -10.01 -8.34 13.82
CA MET A 66 -11.36 -8.90 13.78
C MET A 66 -11.65 -9.75 12.53
N PHE A 67 -10.72 -9.79 11.56
CA PHE A 67 -10.80 -10.69 10.41
C PHE A 67 -10.14 -12.03 10.73
N VAL A 68 -10.54 -13.09 10.02
CA VAL A 68 -9.91 -14.43 10.14
C VAL A 68 -9.46 -14.88 8.74
N PRO A 69 -8.14 -14.91 8.45
CA PRO A 69 -7.05 -14.44 9.31
C PRO A 69 -7.05 -12.90 9.47
N GLY A 70 -6.52 -12.43 10.60
CA GLY A 70 -6.25 -11.01 10.80
C GLY A 70 -5.13 -10.53 9.88
N HIS A 71 -5.00 -9.21 9.72
CA HIS A 71 -3.93 -8.63 8.91
C HIS A 71 -3.46 -7.30 9.48
N THR A 72 -2.29 -6.85 9.05
CA THR A 72 -1.79 -5.49 9.32
C THR A 72 -1.79 -4.72 8.00
N LEU A 73 -2.28 -3.48 8.02
CA LEU A 73 -2.05 -2.50 6.96
C LEU A 73 -0.92 -1.58 7.41
N TRP A 74 0.15 -1.55 6.64
CA TRP A 74 1.23 -0.59 6.83
C TRP A 74 0.93 0.63 5.97
N THR A 75 0.83 1.79 6.59
CA THR A 75 0.42 3.02 5.92
C THR A 75 1.52 4.07 5.93
N GLY A 76 1.53 4.89 4.90
CA GLY A 76 2.47 5.99 4.70
C GLY A 76 1.96 6.95 3.65
N VAL A 77 2.79 7.96 3.34
CA VAL A 77 2.51 8.92 2.28
C VAL A 77 3.69 8.93 1.32
N VAL A 78 3.43 8.64 0.05
CA VAL A 78 4.43 8.66 -1.04
C VAL A 78 4.01 9.73 -2.04
N ASP A 79 4.88 10.71 -2.28
CA ASP A 79 4.61 11.87 -3.16
C ASP A 79 3.31 12.63 -2.86
N GLY A 80 2.84 12.58 -1.61
CA GLY A 80 1.59 13.22 -1.18
C GLY A 80 0.34 12.36 -1.35
N LEU A 81 0.47 11.12 -1.81
CA LEU A 81 -0.60 10.12 -1.90
C LEU A 81 -0.50 9.13 -0.73
N GLU A 82 -1.62 8.80 -0.10
CA GLU A 82 -1.64 7.75 0.92
C GLU A 82 -1.37 6.39 0.27
N VAL A 83 -0.42 5.64 0.83
CA VAL A 83 -0.07 4.29 0.40
C VAL A 83 -0.34 3.34 1.56
N GLN A 84 -0.98 2.22 1.25
CA GLN A 84 -1.20 1.14 2.21
C GLN A 84 -0.62 -0.15 1.65
N VAL A 85 0.11 -0.90 2.46
CA VAL A 85 0.63 -2.22 2.11
C VAL A 85 0.02 -3.26 3.04
N ARG A 86 -0.57 -4.30 2.46
CA ARG A 86 -1.15 -5.41 3.23
C ARG A 86 -0.08 -6.41 3.65
N SER A 87 -0.08 -6.82 4.91
CA SER A 87 0.74 -7.91 5.42
C SER A 87 -0.07 -8.89 6.27
N VAL A 88 0.53 -10.03 6.61
CA VAL A 88 0.07 -10.86 7.73
C VAL A 88 -0.02 -10.01 9.01
N LEU A 89 -0.89 -10.41 9.94
CA LEU A 89 -1.01 -9.74 11.24
C LEU A 89 0.33 -9.83 11.97
N ARG A 90 0.94 -8.67 12.23
CA ARG A 90 2.20 -8.62 12.97
C ARG A 90 2.02 -9.16 14.38
N GLN A 91 3.06 -9.80 14.91
CA GLN A 91 3.12 -10.17 16.32
C GLN A 91 3.51 -8.93 17.12
N VAL A 92 2.67 -8.52 18.07
CA VAL A 92 3.06 -7.49 19.03
C VAL A 92 3.92 -8.17 20.09
N VAL A 93 5.24 -7.98 20.00
CA VAL A 93 6.13 -8.37 21.09
C VAL A 93 5.94 -7.36 22.22
N ALA A 94 5.28 -7.77 23.29
CA ALA A 94 5.24 -6.97 24.51
C ALA A 94 6.67 -6.81 25.02
N ARG A 95 7.12 -5.56 25.18
CA ARG A 95 8.34 -5.22 25.90
C ARG A 95 8.05 -5.13 27.39
#